data_AF-A0A9X9A310-F1
#
_entry.id   AF-A0A9X9A310-F1
#
_cell.length_a   1.000
_cell.length_b   1.000
_cell.length_c   1.000
_cell.angle_alpha   90.00
_cell.angle_beta   90.00
_cell.angle_gamma   90.00
#
_symmetry.space_group_name_H-M   'P 1'
#
loop_
_entity.id
_entity.type
_entity.pdbx_description
1 polymer ?
#
loop_
_entity_poly.entity_id
_entity_poly.type
_entity_poly.pdbx_seq_one_letter_code
_entity_poly.pdbx_strand_id
1 'polypeptide(L)'
;HELNESGKRKVPNGAPLSFVINRWRKYIHDEDGNINRHFYELAAFTELRNYVRSGDISIVGSRQHKDFDEYLISINEWNHSKENGIRLAVSTHADEYVAERTKTLLERIATFSKNAHALEGVDISGGTLHLQRLDKDTPQTAKQLSSKL
;
A
#
# COMPACT_ATOMS: atom_id res chain seq x y z
N HIS A 1 -6.54 -17.76 23.91
CA HIS A 1 -6.42 -19.22 23.96
C HIS A 1 -7.52 -19.84 24.83
N GLU A 2 -7.71 -19.35 26.05
CA GLU A 2 -8.66 -19.92 27.02
C GLU A 2 -10.13 -20.01 26.58
N LEU A 3 -10.68 -19.04 25.84
CA LEU A 3 -12.10 -19.08 25.41
C LEU A 3 -12.40 -20.22 24.44
N ASN A 4 -11.50 -20.45 23.47
CA ASN A 4 -11.65 -21.52 22.49
C ASN A 4 -11.34 -22.90 23.10
N GLU A 5 -10.39 -22.98 24.02
CA GLU A 5 -10.06 -24.23 24.72
C GLU A 5 -11.09 -24.62 25.78
N SER A 6 -11.67 -23.64 26.48
CA SER A 6 -12.64 -23.90 27.55
C SER A 6 -14.10 -24.03 27.08
N GLY A 7 -14.37 -23.82 25.78
CA GLY A 7 -15.72 -23.88 25.22
C GLY A 7 -16.72 -22.89 25.83
N LYS A 8 -16.23 -21.88 26.56
CA LYS A 8 -17.07 -20.89 27.25
C LYS A 8 -17.80 -20.04 26.21
N ARG A 9 -19.13 -20.03 26.32
CA ARG A 9 -20.01 -19.32 25.36
C ARG A 9 -20.00 -17.80 25.50
N LYS A 10 -19.63 -17.28 26.68
CA LYS A 10 -19.64 -15.84 26.98
C LYS A 10 -18.22 -15.28 26.99
N VAL A 11 -18.03 -14.18 26.26
CA VAL A 11 -16.81 -13.39 26.33
C VAL A 11 -16.79 -12.64 27.67
N PRO A 12 -15.69 -12.67 28.45
CA PRO A 12 -15.61 -11.96 29.71
C PRO A 12 -15.75 -10.45 29.51
N ASN A 13 -16.41 -9.76 30.45
CA ASN A 13 -16.59 -8.29 30.39
C ASN A 13 -15.27 -7.50 30.46
N GLY A 14 -14.14 -8.15 30.79
CA GLY A 14 -12.79 -7.57 30.75
C GLY A 14 -12.04 -7.80 29.43
N ALA A 15 -12.70 -8.33 28.40
CA ALA A 15 -12.03 -8.56 27.12
C ALA A 15 -11.57 -7.24 26.48
N PRO A 16 -10.38 -7.22 25.86
CA PRO A 16 -9.85 -6.00 25.26
C PRO A 16 -10.76 -5.54 24.11
N LEU A 17 -11.16 -4.27 24.13
CA LEU A 17 -11.95 -3.60 23.10
C LEU A 17 -11.17 -2.46 22.42
N SER A 18 -9.89 -2.31 22.73
CA SER A 18 -9.03 -1.25 22.19
C SER A 18 -8.83 -1.36 20.68
N PHE A 19 -8.76 -2.59 20.14
CA PHE A 19 -8.63 -2.83 18.70
C PHE A 19 -9.93 -2.57 17.91
N VAL A 20 -11.06 -2.42 18.60
CA VAL A 20 -12.38 -2.32 17.97
C VAL A 20 -12.65 -0.87 17.53
N ILE A 21 -12.78 -0.67 16.22
CA ILE A 21 -13.20 0.60 15.63
C ILE A 21 -14.68 0.94 15.95
N ASN A 22 -15.01 2.24 15.97
CA ASN A 22 -16.35 2.75 16.30
C ASN A 22 -17.51 2.10 15.52
N ARG A 23 -17.24 1.61 14.30
CA ARG A 23 -18.24 0.92 13.48
C ARG A 23 -18.74 -0.37 14.15
N TRP A 24 -17.83 -1.15 14.74
CA TRP A 24 -18.16 -2.43 15.38
C TRP A 24 -18.63 -2.27 16.82
N ARG A 25 -18.19 -1.22 17.53
CA ARG A 25 -18.57 -0.97 18.94
C ARG A 25 -20.07 -1.00 19.19
N LYS A 26 -20.87 -0.56 18.21
CA LYS A 26 -22.34 -0.55 18.30
C LYS A 26 -22.98 -1.95 18.35
N TYR A 27 -22.27 -2.96 17.86
CA TYR A 27 -22.78 -4.34 17.73
C TYR A 27 -22.13 -5.31 18.71
N ILE A 28 -21.11 -4.86 19.44
CA ILE A 28 -20.36 -5.75 20.33
C ILE A 28 -21.06 -5.93 21.68
N HIS A 29 -21.91 -4.98 22.09
CA HIS A 29 -22.67 -5.10 23.32
C HIS A 29 -24.11 -5.54 22.98
N ASP A 30 -24.58 -6.59 23.63
CA ASP A 30 -25.98 -7.00 23.60
C ASP A 30 -26.85 -6.06 24.47
N GLU A 31 -28.18 -6.21 24.41
CA GLU A 31 -29.12 -5.39 25.20
C GLU A 31 -28.87 -5.47 26.72
N ASP A 32 -28.31 -6.58 27.19
CA ASP A 32 -27.92 -6.81 28.59
C ASP A 32 -26.53 -6.25 28.96
N GLY A 33 -25.86 -5.53 28.04
CA GLY A 33 -24.51 -4.99 28.24
C GLY A 33 -23.39 -6.03 28.22
N ASN A 34 -23.69 -7.28 27.85
CA ASN A 34 -22.70 -8.35 27.69
C ASN A 34 -22.03 -8.26 26.31
N ILE A 35 -20.80 -8.76 26.21
CA ILE A 35 -20.08 -8.83 24.93
C ILE A 35 -20.65 -9.97 24.08
N ASN A 36 -21.20 -9.61 22.92
CA ASN A 36 -21.63 -10.57 21.91
C ASN A 36 -20.42 -11.25 21.29
N ARG A 37 -20.31 -12.56 21.50
CA ARG A 37 -19.18 -13.36 21.02
C ARG A 37 -18.99 -13.29 19.51
N HIS A 38 -20.06 -13.39 18.73
CA HIS A 38 -19.97 -13.45 17.27
C HIS A 38 -19.48 -12.12 16.69
N PHE A 39 -20.01 -10.99 17.18
CA PHE A 39 -19.55 -9.69 16.75
C PHE A 39 -18.13 -9.37 17.24
N TYR A 40 -17.76 -9.82 18.44
CA TYR A 40 -16.41 -9.68 18.95
C TYR A 40 -15.39 -10.44 18.10
N GLU A 41 -15.66 -11.71 17.78
CA GLU A 41 -14.80 -12.54 16.92
C GLU A 41 -14.70 -11.98 15.50
N LEU A 42 -15.82 -11.53 14.93
CA LEU A 42 -15.84 -10.95 13.59
C LEU A 42 -15.08 -9.63 13.53
N ALA A 43 -15.22 -8.78 14.55
CA ALA A 43 -14.44 -7.56 14.69
C ALA A 43 -12.94 -7.89 14.80
N ALA A 44 -12.56 -8.82 15.68
CA ALA A 44 -11.16 -9.24 15.83
C ALA A 44 -10.55 -9.76 14.52
N PHE A 45 -11.27 -10.61 13.79
CA PHE A 45 -10.80 -11.15 12.52
C PHE A 45 -10.70 -10.07 11.43
N THR A 46 -11.69 -9.18 11.35
CA THR A 46 -11.70 -8.09 10.36
C THR A 46 -10.56 -7.12 10.61
N GLU A 47 -10.32 -6.73 11.86
CA GLU A 47 -9.23 -5.82 12.20
C GLU A 47 -7.86 -6.48 12.02
N LEU A 48 -7.69 -7.76 12.39
CA LEU A 48 -6.46 -8.50 12.10
C LEU A 48 -6.16 -8.52 10.59
N ARG A 49 -7.18 -8.80 9.76
CA ARG A 49 -7.03 -8.75 8.30
C ARG A 49 -6.65 -7.35 7.80
N ASN A 50 -7.21 -6.30 8.39
CA ASN A 50 -6.88 -4.93 8.03
C ASN A 50 -5.44 -4.59 8.38
N TYR A 51 -4.97 -4.93 9.58
CA TYR A 51 -3.60 -4.70 10.04
C TYR A 51 -2.56 -5.48 9.23
N VAL A 52 -2.88 -6.72 8.83
CA VAL A 52 -2.03 -7.50 7.91
C VAL A 52 -1.97 -6.86 6.52
N ARG A 53 -3.08 -6.26 6.07
CA ARG A 53 -3.16 -5.59 4.77
C ARG A 53 -2.48 -4.21 4.76
N SER A 54 -2.54 -3.47 5.87
CA SER A 54 -1.83 -2.18 6.01
C SER A 54 -0.33 -2.37 6.21
N GLY A 55 0.09 -3.56 6.65
CA GLY A 55 1.49 -3.85 6.98
C GLY A 55 1.84 -3.55 8.44
N ASP A 56 0.86 -3.18 9.28
CA ASP A 56 1.06 -3.00 10.73
C ASP A 56 1.34 -4.32 11.45
N ILE A 57 0.91 -5.45 10.85
CA ILE A 57 1.22 -6.81 11.32
C ILE A 57 1.94 -7.56 10.21
N SER A 58 3.15 -8.02 10.53
CA SER A 58 3.90 -8.97 9.72
C SER A 58 3.63 -10.42 10.16
N ILE A 59 3.74 -11.35 9.22
CA ILE A 59 3.56 -12.78 9.43
C ILE A 59 4.88 -13.47 9.08
N VAL A 60 5.52 -14.05 10.08
CA VAL A 60 6.77 -14.81 9.91
C VAL A 60 6.55 -15.94 8.90
N GLY A 61 7.42 -16.01 7.88
CA GLY A 61 7.35 -17.01 6.82
C GLY A 61 6.33 -16.73 5.71
N SER A 62 5.50 -15.68 5.83
CA SER A 62 4.69 -15.21 4.71
C SER A 62 5.59 -14.64 3.62
N ARG A 63 5.18 -14.69 2.35
CA ARG A 63 5.87 -13.99 1.25
C ARG A 63 5.30 -12.62 0.94
N GLN A 64 4.01 -12.43 1.24
CA GLN A 64 3.24 -11.23 0.89
C GLN A 64 3.07 -10.28 2.07
N HIS A 65 3.24 -10.77 3.30
CA HIS A 65 3.05 -10.01 4.54
C HIS A 65 4.28 -10.18 5.44
N LYS A 66 5.48 -9.97 4.88
CA LYS A 66 6.73 -10.06 5.66
C LYS A 66 6.92 -8.83 6.51
N ASP A 67 7.85 -8.93 7.46
CA ASP A 67 8.38 -7.75 8.12
C ASP A 67 8.94 -6.77 7.07
N PHE A 68 8.76 -5.48 7.30
CA PHE A 68 9.31 -4.45 6.41
C PHE A 68 10.82 -4.59 6.26
N ASP A 69 11.51 -4.91 7.37
CA ASP A 69 12.96 -5.05 7.40
C ASP A 69 13.45 -6.24 6.55
N GLU A 70 12.61 -7.27 6.33
CA GLU A 70 12.93 -8.40 5.46
C GLU A 70 12.91 -8.05 3.96
N TYR A 71 12.29 -6.93 3.57
CA TYR A 71 12.35 -6.44 2.19
C TYR A 71 13.61 -5.61 1.92
N LEU A 72 14.31 -5.20 2.97
CA LEU A 72 15.51 -4.38 2.88
C LEU A 72 16.77 -5.24 2.81
N ILE A 73 17.85 -4.63 2.34
CA ILE A 73 19.19 -5.18 2.50
C ILE A 73 19.49 -5.18 4.00
N SER A 74 20.02 -6.29 4.52
CA SER A 74 20.34 -6.35 5.95
C SER A 74 21.37 -5.28 6.32
N ILE A 75 21.33 -4.79 7.56
CA ILE A 75 22.26 -3.74 8.01
C ILE A 75 23.73 -4.16 7.85
N ASN A 76 24.03 -5.45 8.05
CA ASN A 76 25.36 -6.01 7.90
C ASN A 76 25.82 -6.00 6.44
N GLU A 77 24.95 -6.45 5.51
CA GLU A 77 25.23 -6.39 4.08
C GLU A 77 25.34 -4.94 3.58
N TRP A 78 24.52 -4.04 4.10
CA TRP A 78 24.59 -2.62 3.78
C TRP A 78 25.92 -2.01 4.20
N ASN A 79 26.37 -2.24 5.44
CA ASN A 79 27.64 -1.75 5.93
C ASN A 79 28.82 -2.28 5.10
N HIS A 80 28.81 -3.58 4.78
CA HIS A 80 29.83 -4.19 3.92
C HIS A 80 29.80 -3.61 2.49
N SER A 81 28.63 -3.36 1.93
CA SER A 81 28.49 -2.77 0.58
C SER A 81 28.99 -1.31 0.56
N LYS A 82 28.74 -0.56 1.64
CA LYS A 82 29.20 0.83 1.80
C LYS A 82 30.72 0.96 1.74
N GLU A 83 31.44 0.02 2.36
CA GLU A 83 32.91 0.00 2.35
C GLU A 83 33.49 -0.40 0.98
N ASN A 84 32.81 -1.28 0.24
CA ASN A 84 33.26 -1.78 -1.05
C ASN A 84 32.85 -0.91 -2.26
N GLY A 85 32.20 0.23 -2.00
CA GLY A 85 31.72 1.15 -3.03
C GLY A 85 30.38 0.71 -3.61
N ILE A 86 29.30 1.34 -3.14
CA ILE A 86 27.95 1.08 -3.61
C ILE A 86 27.80 1.64 -5.03
N ARG A 87 27.49 0.78 -6.01
CA ARG A 87 27.21 1.16 -7.40
C ARG A 87 25.78 1.67 -7.59
N LEU A 88 25.35 2.62 -6.76
CA LEU A 88 24.09 3.31 -6.96
C LEU A 88 24.34 4.53 -7.85
N ALA A 89 23.51 4.71 -8.87
CA ALA A 89 23.55 5.88 -9.76
C ALA A 89 22.96 7.15 -9.12
N VAL A 90 22.72 7.13 -7.81
CA VAL A 90 22.04 8.16 -7.03
C VAL A 90 22.85 8.47 -5.77
N SER A 91 22.68 9.66 -5.18
CA SER A 91 23.36 9.99 -3.93
C SER A 91 23.01 8.98 -2.84
N THR A 92 24.03 8.59 -2.07
CA THR A 92 23.89 7.74 -0.86
C THR A 92 23.36 8.52 0.34
N HIS A 93 23.29 9.85 0.25
CA HIS A 93 22.71 10.72 1.27
C HIS A 93 21.24 10.99 0.95
N ALA A 94 20.37 10.65 1.90
CA ALA A 94 18.92 10.77 1.73
C ALA A 94 18.50 12.21 1.40
N ASP A 95 19.05 13.20 2.11
CA ASP A 95 18.68 14.61 1.93
C ASP A 95 19.07 15.13 0.54
N GLU A 96 20.26 14.77 0.07
CA GLU A 96 20.74 15.14 -1.28
C GLU A 96 19.88 14.47 -2.36
N TYR A 97 19.60 13.18 -2.20
CA TYR A 97 18.73 12.45 -3.12
C TYR A 97 17.33 13.06 -3.19
N VAL A 98 16.71 13.34 -2.04
CA VAL A 98 15.39 13.96 -1.98
C VAL A 98 15.41 15.35 -2.62
N ALA A 99 16.43 16.17 -2.35
CA ALA A 99 16.57 17.49 -2.95
C ALA A 99 16.72 17.40 -4.48
N GLU A 100 17.58 16.51 -4.99
CA GLU A 100 17.80 16.29 -6.42
C GLU A 100 16.53 15.82 -7.13
N ARG A 101 15.83 14.83 -6.55
CA ARG A 101 14.57 14.31 -7.12
C ARG A 101 13.46 15.34 -7.08
N THR A 102 13.38 16.14 -6.02
CA THR A 102 12.40 17.21 -5.88
C THR A 102 12.64 18.28 -6.94
N LYS A 103 13.91 18.72 -7.12
CA LYS A 103 14.28 19.66 -8.17
C LYS A 103 13.92 19.13 -9.56
N THR A 104 14.31 17.89 -9.87
CA THR A 104 14.00 17.24 -11.17
C THR A 104 12.49 17.16 -11.40
N LEU A 105 11.71 16.82 -10.37
CA LEU A 105 10.25 16.75 -10.45
C LEU A 105 9.66 18.13 -10.75
N LEU A 106 10.07 19.16 -10.02
CA LEU A 106 9.59 20.53 -10.21
C LEU A 106 9.94 21.07 -11.61
N GLU A 107 11.15 20.79 -12.10
CA GLU A 107 11.55 21.17 -13.46
C GLU A 107 10.70 20.48 -14.53
N ARG A 108 10.39 19.19 -14.33
CA ARG A 108 9.50 18.44 -15.25
C ARG A 108 8.08 18.94 -15.19
N ILE A 109 7.54 19.22 -14.00
CA ILE A 109 6.20 19.79 -13.83
C ILE A 109 6.13 21.18 -14.48
N ALA A 110 7.14 22.03 -14.28
CA ALA A 110 7.20 23.35 -14.91
C ALA A 110 7.27 23.24 -16.43
N THR A 111 8.09 22.34 -16.96
CA THR A 111 8.18 22.07 -18.40
C THR A 111 6.86 21.54 -18.94
N PHE A 112 6.23 20.60 -18.25
CA PHE A 112 4.92 20.05 -18.64
C PHE A 112 3.85 21.14 -18.65
N SER A 113 3.73 21.93 -17.57
CA SER A 113 2.74 23.00 -17.46
C SER A 113 2.89 24.07 -18.56
N LYS A 114 4.13 24.44 -18.92
CA LYS A 114 4.37 25.37 -20.05
C LYS A 114 3.90 24.83 -21.39
N ASN A 115 4.02 23.53 -21.60
CA ASN A 115 3.69 22.88 -22.88
C ASN A 115 2.28 22.26 -22.89
N ALA A 116 1.60 22.16 -21.75
CA ALA A 116 0.34 21.43 -21.61
C ALA A 116 -0.74 21.88 -22.59
N HIS A 117 -0.85 23.19 -22.84
CA HIS A 117 -1.83 23.76 -23.78
C HIS A 117 -1.44 23.64 -25.26
N ALA A 118 -0.18 23.26 -25.55
CA ALA A 118 0.31 23.05 -26.90
C ALA A 118 0.30 21.56 -27.31
N LEU A 119 -0.03 20.65 -26.38
CA LEU A 119 -0.06 19.22 -26.62
C LEU A 119 -1.45 18.80 -27.09
N GLU A 120 -1.51 18.14 -28.25
CA GLU A 120 -2.73 17.55 -28.77
C GLU A 120 -3.17 16.38 -27.86
N GLY A 121 -4.44 16.36 -27.47
CA GLY A 121 -5.01 15.32 -26.60
C GLY A 121 -4.73 15.49 -25.10
N VAL A 122 -4.19 16.64 -24.65
CA VAL A 122 -4.03 16.97 -23.23
C VAL A 122 -4.94 18.15 -22.87
N ASP A 123 -5.84 17.95 -21.91
CA ASP A 123 -6.70 19.02 -21.36
C ASP A 123 -6.53 19.09 -19.84
N ILE A 124 -6.38 20.30 -19.30
CA ILE A 124 -6.30 20.54 -17.86
C ILE A 124 -7.44 21.48 -17.49
N SER A 125 -8.50 20.92 -16.93
CA SER A 125 -9.70 21.66 -16.52
C SER A 125 -10.10 21.28 -15.08
N GLY A 126 -10.45 22.30 -14.27
CA GLY A 126 -10.90 22.09 -12.89
C GLY A 126 -9.90 21.38 -11.96
N GLY A 127 -8.59 21.43 -12.25
CA GLY A 127 -7.57 20.71 -11.48
C GLY A 127 -7.41 19.23 -11.83
N THR A 128 -8.10 18.75 -12.87
CA THR A 128 -8.00 17.37 -13.37
C THR A 128 -7.25 17.33 -14.70
N LEU A 129 -6.31 16.39 -14.83
CA LEU A 129 -5.59 16.12 -16.06
C LEU A 129 -6.37 15.11 -16.90
N HIS A 130 -6.88 15.56 -18.05
CA HIS A 130 -7.52 14.72 -19.04
C HIS A 130 -6.53 14.40 -20.16
N LEU A 131 -6.27 13.11 -20.36
CA LEU A 131 -5.45 12.59 -21.45
C LEU A 131 -6.36 11.82 -22.40
N GLN A 132 -6.44 12.26 -23.66
CA GLN A 132 -7.11 11.50 -24.71
C GLN A 132 -6.35 10.19 -24.93
N ARG A 133 -7.11 9.10 -25.09
CA ARG A 133 -6.53 7.79 -25.37
C ARG A 133 -5.85 7.86 -26.73
N LEU A 134 -4.56 7.55 -26.78
CA LEU A 134 -3.85 7.42 -28.05
C LEU A 134 -4.47 6.29 -28.85
N ASP A 135 -4.79 6.55 -30.11
CA ASP A 135 -5.25 5.51 -31.02
C ASP A 135 -4.13 4.50 -31.30
N LYS A 136 -4.54 3.27 -31.62
CA LYS A 136 -3.60 2.20 -31.95
C LYS A 136 -2.81 2.57 -33.20
N ASP A 137 -1.57 3.00 -33.00
CA ASP A 137 -0.57 3.12 -34.06
C ASP A 137 0.00 1.73 -34.43
N THR A 138 -0.91 0.80 -34.74
CA THR A 138 -0.53 -0.56 -35.16
C THR A 138 -0.16 -0.51 -36.64
N PRO A 139 1.10 -0.81 -37.02
CA PRO A 139 1.52 -0.85 -38.41
C PRO A 139 0.61 -1.76 -39.22
N GLN A 140 0.31 -1.38 -40.47
CA GLN A 140 -0.59 -2.17 -41.32
C GLN A 140 -0.11 -3.63 -41.48
N THR A 141 1.20 -3.86 -41.46
CA THR A 141 1.83 -5.19 -41.48
C THR A 141 1.43 -6.06 -40.27
N ALA A 142 1.35 -5.48 -39.07
CA ALA A 142 0.91 -6.18 -37.87
C ALA A 142 -0.60 -6.49 -37.90
N LYS A 143 -1.42 -5.61 -38.49
CA LYS A 143 -2.85 -5.88 -38.71
C LYS A 143 -3.06 -7.05 -39.67
N GLN A 144 -2.32 -7.07 -40.79
CA GLN A 144 -2.38 -8.12 -41.81
C GLN A 144 -1.93 -9.50 -41.30
N LEU A 145 -0.94 -9.56 -40.40
CA LEU A 145 -0.51 -10.80 -39.78
C LEU A 145 -1.58 -11.37 -38.83
N SER A 146 -2.22 -10.50 -38.02
CA SER A 146 -3.28 -10.95 -37.10
C SER A 146 -4.53 -11.47 -37.80
N SER A 147 -4.80 -11.02 -39.04
CA SER A 147 -5.93 -11.52 -39.84
C SER A 147 -5.65 -12.84 -40.57
N LYS A 148 -4.39 -13.32 -40.57
CA LYS A 148 -3.97 -14.57 -41.21
C LYS A 148 -3.74 -15.72 -40.21
N LEU A 149 -3.75 -15.42 -38.91
CA LEU A 149 -3.72 -16.39 -37.81
C LEU A 149 -5.16 -16.67 -37.35
#